data_AF-A0A9D3VPJ5-F1
#
_entry.id   AF-A0A9D3VPJ5-F1
#
_cell.length_a   1.000
_cell.length_b   1.000
_cell.length_c   1.000
_cell.angle_alpha   90.00
_cell.angle_beta   90.00
_cell.angle_gamma   90.00
#
_symmetry.space_group_name_H-M   'P 1'
#
loop_
_entity.id
_entity.type
_entity.pdbx_description
1 polymer ?
#
loop_
_entity_poly.entity_id
_entity_poly.type
_entity_poly.pdbx_seq_one_letter_code
_entity_poly.pdbx_strand_id
1 'polypeptide(L)'
;MVDVGVGICGWEGRQAVMASDFAMGQFRFLKRLLLVHGHANYQHLGYVVLYNFYHNAVFVLMLFWYVPFFVVNLSLLNFLVALLKRKGENPRQFSPTGAHYSF
;
A
#
# COMPACT_ATOMS: atom_id res chain seq x y z
N MET A 1 10.75 -30.33 10.34
CA MET A 1 9.62 -29.42 10.67
C MET A 1 8.48 -29.80 9.74
N VAL A 2 7.26 -29.88 10.27
CA VAL A 2 6.08 -30.31 9.50
C VAL A 2 5.25 -29.06 9.22
N ASP A 3 4.85 -28.83 7.97
CA ASP A 3 4.08 -27.64 7.57
C ASP A 3 2.65 -27.61 8.14
N VAL A 4 2.11 -28.76 8.52
CA VAL A 4 0.78 -28.87 9.16
C VAL A 4 0.79 -29.98 10.21
N GLY A 5 0.69 -29.62 11.48
CA GLY A 5 0.52 -30.58 12.57
C GLY A 5 -0.94 -31.02 12.70
N VAL A 6 -1.22 -32.33 12.69
CA VAL A 6 -2.55 -32.88 12.94
C VAL A 6 -2.52 -33.72 14.21
N GLY A 7 -3.21 -33.26 15.25
CA GLY A 7 -3.30 -33.91 16.55
C GLY A 7 -4.53 -34.81 16.65
N ILE A 8 -4.34 -36.05 17.08
CA ILE A 8 -5.42 -37.02 17.29
C ILE A 8 -5.79 -37.03 18.77
N CYS A 9 -7.06 -36.81 19.10
CA CYS A 9 -7.55 -36.88 20.47
C CYS A 9 -7.81 -38.34 20.85
N GLY A 10 -6.88 -38.96 21.57
CA GLY A 10 -7.07 -40.24 22.25
C GLY A 10 -7.70 -40.08 23.64
N TRP A 11 -8.03 -41.20 24.29
CA TRP A 11 -8.54 -41.23 25.66
C TRP A 11 -7.46 -40.96 26.73
N GLU A 12 -6.18 -41.08 26.38
CA GLU A 12 -5.06 -41.04 27.33
C GLU A 12 -4.22 -39.75 27.30
N GLY A 13 -4.47 -38.82 26.35
CA GLY A 13 -3.71 -37.57 26.32
C GLY A 13 -4.08 -36.63 25.18
N ARG A 14 -4.28 -35.35 25.52
CA ARG A 14 -4.63 -34.26 24.59
C ARG A 14 -3.45 -33.33 24.27
N GLN A 15 -2.25 -33.63 24.78
CA GLN A 15 -1.06 -32.78 24.58
C GLN A 15 -0.66 -32.64 23.10
N ALA A 16 -0.76 -33.72 22.32
CA ALA A 16 -0.50 -33.71 20.88
C ALA A 16 -1.54 -32.90 20.08
N VAL A 17 -2.75 -32.74 20.63
CA VAL A 17 -3.86 -31.96 20.05
C VAL A 17 -3.69 -30.47 20.32
N MET A 18 -3.17 -30.11 21.50
CA MET A 18 -2.94 -28.71 21.89
C MET A 18 -1.71 -28.12 21.20
N ALA A 19 -0.76 -28.96 20.78
CA ALA A 19 0.42 -28.55 20.03
C ALA A 19 0.22 -28.55 18.50
N SER A 20 -0.96 -28.92 18.00
CA SER A 20 -1.27 -29.05 16.57
C SER A 20 -2.23 -27.97 16.08
N ASP A 21 -2.03 -27.44 14.86
CA ASP A 21 -2.94 -26.47 14.23
C ASP A 21 -4.33 -27.05 13.97
N PHE A 22 -4.43 -28.38 13.80
CA PHE A 22 -5.69 -29.08 13.57
C PHE A 22 -5.90 -30.25 14.54
N ALA A 23 -6.92 -30.10 15.39
CA ALA A 23 -7.33 -31.05 16.42
C ALA A 23 -8.50 -31.93 15.94
N MET A 24 -8.34 -33.26 15.90
CA MET A 24 -9.40 -34.18 15.43
C MET A 24 -9.71 -35.28 16.45
N GLY A 25 -11.00 -35.55 16.67
CA GLY A 25 -11.46 -36.64 17.56
C GLY A 25 -11.24 -38.05 16.99
N GLN A 26 -11.33 -38.23 15.67
CA GLN A 26 -11.12 -39.51 14.97
C GLN A 26 -10.65 -39.27 13.52
N PHE A 27 -9.81 -40.15 12.97
CA PHE A 27 -9.22 -40.03 11.62
C PHE A 27 -10.26 -39.96 10.48
N ARG A 28 -11.47 -40.49 10.69
CA ARG A 28 -12.56 -40.48 9.70
C ARG A 28 -13.15 -39.08 9.45
N PHE A 29 -13.08 -38.18 10.42
CA PHE A 29 -13.61 -36.81 10.28
C PHE A 29 -12.63 -35.87 9.54
N LEU A 30 -11.34 -36.18 9.57
CA LEU A 30 -10.29 -35.44 8.86
C LEU A 30 -10.54 -35.39 7.34
N LYS A 31 -10.89 -36.54 6.75
CA LYS A 31 -11.17 -36.63 5.31
C LYS A 31 -12.33 -35.72 4.89
N ARG A 32 -13.37 -35.63 5.70
CA ARG A 32 -14.57 -34.82 5.40
C ARG A 32 -14.34 -33.33 5.65
N LEU A 33 -13.57 -33.00 6.70
CA LEU A 33 -13.22 -31.61 7.00
C LEU A 33 -12.27 -31.03 5.94
N LEU A 34 -11.19 -31.74 5.58
CA LEU A 34 -10.25 -31.29 4.55
C LEU A 34 -10.88 -31.20 3.16
N LEU A 35 -11.70 -32.19 2.75
CA LEU A 35 -12.30 -32.16 1.42
C LEU A 35 -13.35 -31.05 1.25
N VAL A 36 -14.18 -30.79 2.27
CA VAL A 36 -15.25 -29.79 2.16
C VAL A 36 -14.76 -28.40 2.58
N HIS A 37 -14.17 -28.29 3.75
CA HIS A 37 -13.73 -26.99 4.28
C HIS A 37 -12.40 -26.55 3.68
N GLY A 38 -11.50 -27.49 3.34
CA GLY A 38 -10.25 -27.16 2.64
C GLY A 38 -10.51 -26.64 1.23
N HIS A 39 -11.45 -27.23 0.49
CA HIS A 39 -11.82 -26.74 -0.85
C HIS A 39 -12.46 -25.35 -0.79
N ALA A 40 -13.42 -25.14 0.13
CA ALA A 40 -14.03 -23.83 0.33
C ALA A 40 -12.99 -22.77 0.75
N ASN A 41 -12.12 -23.10 1.72
CA ASN A 41 -11.07 -22.18 2.17
C ASN A 41 -10.07 -21.87 1.05
N TYR A 42 -9.72 -22.86 0.21
CA TYR A 42 -8.84 -22.64 -0.93
C TYR A 42 -9.46 -21.72 -1.99
N GLN A 43 -10.76 -21.87 -2.26
CA GLN A 43 -11.51 -20.97 -3.14
C GLN A 43 -11.56 -19.55 -2.56
N HIS A 44 -11.93 -19.39 -1.29
CA HIS A 44 -11.96 -18.09 -0.62
C HIS A 44 -10.59 -17.42 -0.58
N LEU A 45 -9.53 -18.16 -0.25
CA LEU A 45 -8.16 -17.66 -0.23
C LEU A 45 -7.75 -17.17 -1.62
N GLY A 46 -8.09 -17.92 -2.68
CA GLY A 46 -7.85 -17.51 -4.06
C GLY A 46 -8.53 -16.18 -4.41
N TYR A 47 -9.81 -16.02 -4.05
CA TYR A 47 -10.54 -14.76 -4.26
C TYR A 47 -9.93 -13.60 -3.49
N VAL A 48 -9.53 -13.80 -2.22
CA VAL A 48 -8.91 -12.75 -1.40
C VAL A 48 -7.57 -12.33 -1.99
N VAL A 49 -6.73 -13.26 -2.44
CA VAL A 49 -5.44 -12.95 -3.07
C VAL A 49 -5.65 -12.18 -4.37
N LEU A 50 -6.55 -12.65 -5.26
CA LEU A 50 -6.84 -11.95 -6.51
C LEU A 50 -7.40 -10.54 -6.27
N TYR A 51 -8.30 -10.40 -5.30
CA TYR A 51 -8.87 -9.12 -4.92
C TYR A 51 -7.81 -8.17 -4.37
N ASN A 52 -6.88 -8.68 -3.55
CA ASN A 52 -5.77 -7.89 -3.00
C ASN A 52 -4.85 -7.38 -4.11
N PHE A 53 -4.48 -8.22 -5.07
CA PHE A 53 -3.70 -7.78 -6.23
C PHE A 53 -4.44 -6.76 -7.09
N TYR A 54 -5.73 -6.98 -7.36
CA TYR A 54 -6.55 -6.04 -8.13
C TYR A 54 -6.63 -4.67 -7.46
N HIS A 55 -6.95 -4.63 -6.16
CA HIS A 55 -7.12 -3.38 -5.44
C HIS A 55 -5.79 -2.60 -5.33
N ASN A 56 -4.67 -3.29 -5.10
CA ASN A 56 -3.35 -2.67 -5.09
C ASN A 56 -2.94 -2.17 -6.48
N ALA A 57 -3.20 -2.93 -7.54
CA ALA A 57 -2.89 -2.52 -8.91
C ALA A 57 -3.67 -1.27 -9.31
N VAL A 58 -4.98 -1.22 -9.01
CA VAL A 58 -5.82 -0.04 -9.27
C VAL A 58 -5.31 1.17 -8.50
N PHE A 59 -4.92 1.01 -7.23
CA PHE A 59 -4.37 2.11 -6.43
C PHE A 59 -3.05 2.64 -7.02
N VAL A 60 -2.13 1.74 -7.39
CA VAL A 60 -0.85 2.13 -8.01
C VAL A 60 -1.07 2.82 -9.35
N LEU A 61 -1.97 2.30 -10.20
CA LEU A 61 -2.31 2.92 -11.49
C LEU A 61 -2.95 4.30 -11.32
N MET A 62 -3.82 4.47 -10.32
CA MET A 62 -4.42 5.75 -9.99
C MET A 62 -3.35 6.77 -9.57
N LEU A 63 -2.42 6.39 -8.69
CA LEU A 63 -1.30 7.25 -8.29
C LEU A 63 -0.36 7.55 -9.47
N PHE A 64 -0.08 6.55 -10.31
CA PHE A 64 0.79 6.71 -11.48
C PHE A 64 0.27 7.79 -12.45
N TRP A 65 -1.04 7.90 -12.64
CA TRP A 65 -1.63 8.96 -13.48
C TRP A 65 -1.76 10.30 -12.75
N TYR A 66 -2.14 10.28 -11.47
CA TYR A 66 -2.44 11.50 -10.71
C TYR A 66 -1.19 12.30 -10.31
N VAL A 67 -0.12 11.61 -9.88
CA VAL A 67 1.14 12.25 -9.44
C VAL A 67 1.77 13.16 -10.51
N PRO A 68 2.02 12.71 -11.75
CA PRO A 68 2.62 13.58 -12.76
C PRO A 68 1.70 14.75 -13.14
N PHE A 69 0.39 14.53 -13.24
CA PHE A 69 -0.57 15.60 -13.52
C PHE A 69 -0.53 16.71 -12.46
N PHE A 70 -0.48 16.32 -11.17
CA PHE A 70 -0.39 17.26 -10.06
C PHE A 70 0.96 17.99 -10.02
N VAL A 71 2.07 17.27 -10.20
CA VAL A 71 3.42 17.83 -10.19
C VAL A 71 3.63 18.85 -11.31
N VAL A 72 3.14 18.57 -12.52
CA VAL A 72 3.23 19.50 -13.66
C VAL A 72 2.40 20.77 -13.41
N ASN A 73 1.17 20.62 -12.92
CA ASN A 73 0.33 21.78 -12.57
C ASN A 73 0.96 22.66 -11.48
N LEU A 74 1.50 22.04 -10.42
CA LEU A 74 2.16 22.76 -9.34
C LEU A 74 3.43 23.47 -9.83
N SER A 75 4.21 22.81 -10.68
CA SER A 75 5.42 23.41 -11.30
C SER A 75 5.07 24.60 -12.19
N LEU A 76 4.01 24.49 -12.99
CA LEU A 76 3.50 25.59 -13.82
C LEU A 76 3.03 26.77 -12.97
N LEU A 77 2.31 26.51 -11.88
CA LEU A 77 1.84 27.55 -10.99
C LEU A 77 3.01 28.26 -10.28
N ASN A 78 3.99 27.50 -9.78
CA ASN A 78 5.21 28.06 -9.20
C ASN A 78 6.00 28.90 -10.22
N PHE A 79 6.08 28.45 -11.48
CA PHE A 79 6.72 29.20 -12.55
C PHE A 79 5.95 30.49 -12.89
N LEU A 80 4.63 30.44 -12.98
CA LEU A 80 3.79 31.63 -13.20
C LEU A 80 3.91 32.63 -12.05
N VAL A 81 3.94 32.16 -10.80
CA VAL A 81 4.18 33.02 -9.63
C VAL A 81 5.57 33.65 -9.71
N ALA A 82 6.60 32.91 -10.15
CA ALA A 82 7.93 33.47 -10.38
C ALA A 82 7.94 34.52 -11.51
N LEU A 83 7.17 34.32 -12.59
CA LEU A 83 7.02 35.30 -13.66
C LEU A 83 6.26 36.55 -13.20
N LEU A 84 5.21 36.39 -12.38
CA LEU A 84 4.49 37.52 -11.78
C LEU A 84 5.38 38.28 -10.79
N LYS A 85 6.20 37.57 -10.00
CA LYS A 85 7.18 38.19 -9.10
C LYS A 85 8.26 38.94 -9.88
N ARG A 86 8.73 38.40 -11.02
CA ARG A 86 9.62 39.12 -11.95
C ARG A 86 8.95 40.32 -12.63
N LYS A 87 7.66 40.27 -12.93
CA LYS A 87 6.88 41.41 -13.45
C LYS A 87 6.63 42.47 -12.36
N GLY A 88 6.61 42.09 -11.08
CA GLY A 88 6.46 42.98 -9.93
C GLY A 88 7.77 43.60 -9.41
N GLU A 89 8.93 42.97 -9.63
CA GLU A 89 10.26 43.56 -9.39
C GLU A 89 10.72 44.48 -10.53
N ASN A 90 9.87 45.46 -10.90
CA ASN A 90 10.37 46.69 -11.49
C ASN A 90 9.41 47.84 -11.15
N PRO A 91 9.66 48.46 -9.98
CA PRO A 91 10.07 49.86 -10.03
C PRO A 91 11.20 50.16 -9.04
N ARG A 92 12.21 50.95 -9.45
CA ARG A 92 13.21 51.66 -8.61
C ARG A 92 14.61 51.04 -8.38
N GLN A 93 15.24 50.43 -9.37
CA GLN A 93 16.72 50.33 -9.37
C GLN A 93 17.31 50.78 -10.71
N PHE A 94 17.27 52.10 -10.96
CA PHE A 94 18.29 52.76 -11.78
C PHE A 94 18.54 54.17 -11.25
N SER A 95 19.21 54.25 -10.11
CA SER A 95 20.04 55.41 -9.79
C SER A 95 21.25 54.92 -9.03
N PRO A 96 22.37 54.81 -9.75
CA PRO A 96 23.61 55.35 -9.23
C PRO A 96 24.09 56.38 -10.23
N THR A 97 24.51 57.55 -9.74
CA THR A 97 25.58 58.42 -10.28
C THR A 97 25.18 59.89 -10.19
N GLY A 98 25.92 60.64 -9.36
CA GLY A 98 26.22 62.05 -9.65
C GLY A 98 25.29 63.10 -9.04
N ALA A 99 25.23 63.22 -7.72
CA ALA A 99 24.99 64.51 -7.09
C ALA A 99 26.35 65.20 -6.86
N HIS A 100 26.78 65.90 -7.91
CA HIS A 100 27.92 66.79 -7.97
C HIS A 100 27.46 68.21 -7.62
N TYR A 101 27.74 68.74 -6.42
CA TYR A 101 27.95 70.17 -6.10
C TYR A 101 28.25 70.26 -4.59
N SER A 102 29.47 70.59 -4.14
CA SER A 102 30.20 71.86 -4.21
C SER A 102 29.56 72.98 -3.39
N PHE A 103 30.21 73.25 -2.24
CA PHE A 103 30.23 74.45 -1.36
C PHE A 103 28.91 75.05 -0.86
#